data_AF-A0A950DBI2-F1
#
_entry.id   AF-A0A950DBI2-F1
#
_cell.length_a   1.000
_cell.length_b   1.000
_cell.length_c   1.000
_cell.angle_alpha   90.00
_cell.angle_beta   90.00
_cell.angle_gamma   90.00
#
_symmetry.space_group_name_H-M   'P 1'
#
loop_
_entity.id
_entity.type
_entity.pdbx_description
1 polymer ?
#
loop_
_entity_poly.entity_id
_entity_poly.type
_entity_poly.pdbx_seq_one_letter_code
_entity_poly.pdbx_strand_id
1 'polypeptide(L)'
;MKLSLTTSACLVLIASIGFTSCENMSPETTGVIAGVTSGALAAGAAKAAGANNATAAAIGLGTGAAVGAIAYVIAKHEATERQRRIAEERARLAYERMSAERKARVQKRRYIAVATVQEKNDKGAKSVMIYDTESKQVVGNSVYDVKTAPKDGEVQKYDSYSVEYVGS
;
A
#
# COMPACT_ATOMS: atom_id res chain seq x y z
N MET A 1 46.66 1.84 -39.66
CA MET A 1 45.59 1.43 -40.60
C MET A 1 44.24 1.70 -39.96
N LYS A 2 43.36 2.42 -40.66
CA LYS A 2 41.94 2.65 -40.33
C LYS A 2 41.10 1.49 -40.87
N LEU A 3 40.02 1.10 -40.18
CA LEU A 3 38.67 1.05 -40.77
C LEU A 3 37.59 1.02 -39.68
N SER A 4 36.47 1.66 -40.01
CA SER A 4 35.26 1.95 -39.25
C SER A 4 34.10 1.11 -39.82
N LEU A 5 33.07 0.73 -39.04
CA LEU A 5 31.65 1.06 -39.31
C LEU A 5 30.67 0.38 -38.33
N THR A 6 29.62 1.14 -38.02
CA THR A 6 28.39 0.89 -37.26
C THR A 6 27.33 0.05 -38.00
N THR A 7 26.47 -0.66 -37.26
CA THR A 7 25.13 -1.16 -37.69
C THR A 7 24.32 -1.42 -36.39
N SER A 8 23.48 -0.53 -35.84
CA SER A 8 22.15 -0.02 -36.24
C SER A 8 21.21 -1.06 -36.89
N ALA A 9 20.15 -1.45 -36.15
CA ALA A 9 18.74 -1.48 -36.58
C ALA A 9 17.91 -2.68 -36.07
N CYS A 10 16.89 -2.33 -35.29
CA CYS A 10 15.49 -2.75 -35.40
C CYS A 10 15.11 -4.24 -35.51
N LEU A 11 14.34 -4.70 -34.52
CA LEU A 11 13.06 -5.34 -34.80
C LEU A 11 12.06 -5.04 -33.68
N VAL A 12 11.35 -3.92 -33.89
CA VAL A 12 10.04 -3.64 -33.31
C VAL A 12 9.04 -4.50 -34.09
N LEU A 13 8.38 -5.44 -33.42
CA LEU A 13 7.13 -6.07 -33.86
C LEU A 13 6.08 -5.63 -32.84
N ILE A 14 5.39 -4.51 -33.03
CA ILE A 14 4.15 -4.36 -33.80
C ILE A 14 3.22 -5.58 -33.61
N ALA A 15 2.46 -5.59 -32.52
CA ALA A 15 1.16 -6.26 -32.48
C ALA A 15 0.09 -5.20 -32.78
N SER A 16 -0.06 -4.90 -34.06
CA SER A 16 -1.15 -4.08 -34.59
C SER A 16 -2.45 -4.87 -34.53
N ILE A 17 -3.29 -4.48 -33.55
CA ILE A 17 -4.73 -4.22 -33.66
C ILE A 17 -5.46 -5.00 -34.77
N GLY A 18 -6.17 -6.07 -34.36
CA GLY A 18 -7.32 -6.58 -35.10
C GLY A 18 -8.59 -5.89 -34.61
N PHE A 19 -9.13 -4.95 -35.39
CA PHE A 19 -10.53 -4.57 -35.30
C PHE A 19 -11.34 -5.56 -36.13
N THR A 20 -12.06 -6.46 -35.48
CA THR A 20 -13.20 -7.15 -36.08
C THR A 20 -14.29 -7.34 -35.02
N SER A 21 -15.38 -6.61 -35.27
CA SER A 21 -16.77 -6.93 -34.91
C SER A 21 -17.13 -6.97 -33.42
N CYS A 22 -17.78 -5.88 -33.02
CA CYS A 22 -18.77 -5.86 -31.96
C CYS A 22 -19.89 -6.87 -32.24
N GLU A 23 -19.92 -7.99 -31.53
CA GLU A 23 -21.16 -8.71 -31.27
C GLU A 23 -21.41 -8.68 -29.76
N ASN A 24 -22.26 -7.72 -29.39
CA ASN A 24 -23.17 -7.73 -28.25
C ASN A 24 -22.84 -8.74 -27.13
N MET A 25 -21.82 -8.46 -26.33
CA MET A 25 -21.61 -9.10 -25.03
C MET A 25 -21.81 -8.08 -23.92
N SER A 26 -22.62 -8.48 -22.95
CA SER A 26 -23.06 -7.68 -21.80
C SER A 26 -21.87 -7.01 -21.08
N PRO A 27 -22.04 -5.80 -20.49
CA PRO A 27 -20.97 -5.06 -19.80
C PRO A 27 -20.26 -5.83 -18.68
N GLU A 28 -20.82 -6.96 -18.27
CA GLU A 28 -20.37 -7.79 -17.16
C GLU A 28 -19.18 -8.69 -17.52
N THR A 29 -18.98 -9.04 -18.80
CA THR A 29 -17.93 -10.00 -19.23
C THR A 29 -16.65 -9.31 -19.72
N THR A 30 -16.74 -8.10 -20.28
CA THR A 30 -15.57 -7.35 -20.79
C THR A 30 -14.69 -6.78 -19.67
N GLY A 31 -15.27 -6.44 -18.51
CA GLY A 31 -14.51 -6.00 -17.33
C GLY A 31 -13.69 -7.13 -16.69
N VAL A 32 -14.10 -8.39 -16.86
CA VAL A 32 -13.41 -9.55 -16.30
C VAL A 32 -12.21 -9.92 -17.17
N ILE A 33 -12.30 -9.92 -18.49
CA ILE A 33 -11.21 -10.48 -19.33
C ILE A 33 -10.06 -9.47 -19.53
N ALA A 34 -10.33 -8.17 -19.53
CA ALA A 34 -9.27 -7.14 -19.52
C ALA A 34 -8.59 -6.98 -18.15
N GLY A 35 -9.31 -7.27 -17.05
CA GLY A 35 -8.77 -7.26 -15.69
C GLY A 35 -8.04 -8.55 -15.28
N VAL A 36 -8.41 -9.70 -15.85
CA VAL A 36 -7.86 -11.01 -15.45
C VAL A 36 -6.50 -11.30 -16.09
N THR A 37 -6.17 -10.78 -17.27
CA THR A 37 -4.84 -11.01 -17.88
C THR A 37 -3.71 -10.20 -17.22
N SER A 38 -4.02 -9.04 -16.64
CA SER A 38 -3.03 -8.21 -15.92
C SER A 38 -3.05 -8.45 -14.40
N GLY A 39 -4.21 -8.77 -13.81
CA GLY A 39 -4.35 -9.09 -12.39
C GLY A 39 -3.85 -10.49 -12.01
N ALA A 40 -4.05 -11.50 -12.86
CA ALA A 40 -3.61 -12.87 -12.56
C ALA A 40 -2.07 -13.02 -12.61
N LEU A 41 -1.38 -12.26 -13.47
CA LEU A 41 0.09 -12.25 -13.51
C LEU A 41 0.69 -11.56 -12.28
N ALA A 42 0.08 -10.46 -11.81
CA ALA A 42 0.50 -9.79 -10.58
C ALA A 42 0.21 -10.63 -9.32
N ALA A 43 -0.95 -11.29 -9.27
CA ALA A 43 -1.30 -12.23 -8.20
C ALA A 43 -0.37 -13.47 -8.21
N GLY A 44 -0.02 -13.97 -9.40
CA GLY A 44 0.95 -15.06 -9.57
C GLY A 44 2.34 -14.69 -9.06
N ALA A 45 2.83 -13.50 -9.40
CA ALA A 45 4.10 -12.98 -8.89
C ALA A 45 4.08 -12.75 -7.37
N ALA A 46 2.97 -12.21 -6.83
CA ALA A 46 2.80 -11.99 -5.39
C ALA A 46 2.76 -13.32 -4.61
N LYS A 47 2.03 -14.32 -5.12
CA LYS A 47 1.97 -15.66 -4.51
C LYS A 47 3.33 -16.36 -4.59
N ALA A 48 4.05 -16.23 -5.71
CA ALA A 48 5.41 -16.74 -5.86
C ALA A 48 6.40 -16.04 -4.89
N ALA A 49 6.14 -14.77 -4.54
CA ALA A 49 6.88 -14.03 -3.52
C ALA A 49 6.42 -14.29 -2.06
N GLY A 50 5.54 -15.27 -1.85
CA GLY A 50 5.10 -15.69 -0.51
C GLY A 50 3.86 -14.99 0.05
N ALA A 51 3.13 -14.22 -0.77
CA ALA A 51 1.85 -13.62 -0.35
C ALA A 51 0.80 -14.71 -0.12
N ASN A 52 -0.01 -14.57 0.95
CA ASN A 52 -1.15 -15.44 1.17
C ASN A 52 -2.24 -15.21 0.10
N ASN A 53 -3.17 -16.17 -0.03
CA ASN A 53 -4.20 -16.14 -1.08
C ASN A 53 -5.08 -14.88 -1.04
N ALA A 54 -5.39 -14.35 0.15
CA ALA A 54 -6.19 -13.14 0.31
C ALA A 54 -5.42 -11.89 -0.17
N THR A 55 -4.14 -11.81 0.15
CA THR A 55 -3.25 -10.73 -0.28
C THR A 55 -3.01 -10.78 -1.79
N ALA A 56 -2.78 -11.97 -2.37
CA ALA A 56 -2.61 -12.13 -3.81
C ALA A 56 -3.88 -11.75 -4.59
N ALA A 57 -5.06 -12.12 -4.09
CA ALA A 57 -6.34 -11.75 -4.69
C ALA A 57 -6.60 -10.24 -4.65
N ALA A 58 -6.30 -9.58 -3.52
CA ALA A 58 -6.45 -8.13 -3.39
C ALA A 58 -5.48 -7.35 -4.30
N ILE A 59 -4.24 -7.84 -4.46
CA ILE A 59 -3.26 -7.26 -5.40
C ILE A 59 -3.73 -7.43 -6.85
N GLY A 60 -4.31 -8.58 -7.19
CA GLY A 60 -4.86 -8.84 -8.53
C GLY A 60 -6.05 -7.95 -8.92
N LEU A 61 -6.76 -7.37 -7.94
CA LEU A 61 -7.90 -6.47 -8.15
C LEU A 61 -7.54 -4.97 -8.01
N GLY A 62 -6.35 -4.65 -7.48
CA GLY A 62 -5.94 -3.30 -7.14
C GLY A 62 -4.70 -2.85 -7.89
N THR A 63 -4.82 -2.50 -9.18
CA THR A 63 -3.73 -1.81 -9.89
C THR A 63 -3.67 -0.34 -9.46
N GLY A 64 -2.70 -0.03 -8.60
CA GLY A 64 -2.34 1.33 -8.22
C GLY A 64 -1.05 1.31 -7.42
N ALA A 65 0.07 1.56 -8.10
CA ALA A 65 1.43 1.49 -7.60
C ALA A 65 1.59 2.04 -6.17
N ALA A 66 1.63 1.14 -5.20
CA ALA A 66 2.43 1.31 -4.00
C ALA A 66 2.86 -0.07 -3.53
N VAL A 67 4.17 -0.30 -3.55
CA VAL A 67 4.81 -1.51 -3.05
C VAL A 67 4.74 -1.46 -1.52
N GLY A 68 3.69 -2.05 -0.96
CA GLY A 68 3.46 -2.14 0.48
C GLY A 68 2.42 -3.22 0.77
N ALA A 69 2.57 -3.95 1.88
CA ALA A 69 1.57 -4.92 2.29
C ALA A 69 0.26 -4.20 2.61
N ILE A 70 -0.89 -4.73 2.19
CA ILE A 70 -2.18 -4.18 2.63
C ILE A 70 -2.31 -4.51 4.12
N ALA A 71 -2.55 -3.51 4.97
CA ALA A 71 -2.75 -3.76 6.39
C ALA A 71 -3.99 -4.65 6.56
N TYR A 72 -3.86 -5.75 7.30
CA TYR A 72 -5.01 -6.59 7.62
C TYR A 72 -5.79 -5.93 8.76
N VAL A 73 -6.61 -4.94 8.40
CA VAL A 73 -7.51 -4.23 9.31
C VAL A 73 -8.74 -5.10 9.54
N ILE A 74 -9.00 -5.45 10.80
CA ILE A 74 -10.19 -6.22 11.21
C ILE A 74 -11.34 -5.30 11.56
N ALA A 75 -11.03 -4.13 12.13
CA ALA A 75 -12.02 -3.13 12.46
C ALA A 75 -11.47 -1.72 12.26
N LYS A 76 -12.39 -0.81 11.90
CA LYS A 76 -12.16 0.63 11.87
C LYS A 76 -13.24 1.27 12.71
N HIS A 77 -12.87 2.10 13.66
CA HIS A 77 -13.82 2.81 14.51
C HIS A 77 -13.32 4.21 14.85
N GLU A 78 -14.19 5.02 15.45
CA GLU A 78 -13.80 6.33 15.93
C GLU A 78 -12.84 6.24 17.10
N ALA A 79 -11.81 7.09 17.08
CA ALA A 79 -10.82 7.15 18.13
C ALA A 79 -11.41 7.79 19.39
N THR A 80 -11.03 7.26 20.54
CA THR A 80 -11.24 7.99 21.79
C THR A 80 -10.25 9.15 21.90
N GLU A 81 -10.61 10.17 22.69
CA GLU A 81 -9.71 11.28 23.02
C GLU A 81 -8.39 10.83 23.65
N ARG A 82 -8.42 9.68 24.35
CA ARG A 82 -7.21 9.10 24.95
C ARG A 82 -6.34 8.46 23.88
N GLN A 83 -6.93 7.68 22.97
CA GLN A 83 -6.22 7.06 21.86
C GLN A 83 -5.57 8.11 20.95
N ARG A 84 -6.31 9.17 20.61
CA ARG A 84 -5.80 10.26 19.78
C ARG A 84 -4.59 10.94 20.43
N ARG A 85 -4.72 11.36 21.70
CA ARG A 85 -3.61 12.04 22.43
C ARG A 85 -2.35 11.19 22.49
N ILE A 86 -2.49 9.90 22.80
CA ILE A 86 -1.34 9.00 22.90
C ILE A 86 -0.72 8.72 21.53
N ALA A 87 -1.54 8.61 20.48
CA ALA A 87 -1.04 8.45 19.12
C ALA A 87 -0.22 9.67 18.68
N GLU A 88 -0.69 10.90 18.93
CA GLU A 88 0.03 12.13 18.61
C GLU A 88 1.35 12.25 19.38
N GLU A 89 1.34 11.97 20.69
CA GLU A 89 2.54 12.00 21.52
C GLU A 89 3.58 10.99 21.03
N ARG A 90 3.17 9.73 20.81
CA ARG A 90 4.06 8.69 20.30
C ARG A 90 4.56 8.99 18.90
N ALA A 91 3.71 9.53 18.02
CA ALA A 91 4.11 9.93 16.68
C ALA A 91 5.22 10.97 16.72
N ARG A 92 5.06 11.98 17.57
CA ARG A 92 6.05 13.03 17.75
C ARG A 92 7.37 12.47 18.27
N LEU A 93 7.32 11.67 19.34
CA LEU A 93 8.52 11.05 19.91
C LEU A 93 9.22 10.12 18.93
N ALA A 94 8.46 9.29 18.22
CA ALA A 94 8.99 8.38 17.20
C ALA A 94 9.67 9.18 16.08
N TYR A 95 8.99 10.20 15.55
CA TYR A 95 9.53 11.04 14.49
C TYR A 95 10.78 11.79 14.95
N GLU A 96 10.81 12.35 16.16
CA GLU A 96 11.99 13.04 16.71
C GLU A 96 13.19 12.09 16.84
N ARG A 97 12.97 10.85 17.27
CA ARG A 97 14.00 9.81 17.46
C ARG A 97 14.48 9.14 16.17
N MET A 98 13.79 9.34 15.05
CA MET A 98 14.23 8.76 13.77
C MET A 98 15.58 9.32 13.31
N SER A 99 16.39 8.45 12.70
CA SER A 99 17.59 8.86 11.96
C SER A 99 17.22 9.81 10.81
N ALA A 100 18.17 10.65 10.38
CA ALA A 100 17.95 11.59 9.28
C ALA A 100 17.51 10.89 7.99
N GLU A 101 18.12 9.74 7.68
CA GLU A 101 17.75 8.92 6.52
C GLU A 101 16.30 8.42 6.59
N ARG A 102 15.86 7.95 7.78
CA ARG A 102 14.49 7.48 7.98
C ARG A 102 13.49 8.64 7.91
N LYS A 103 13.82 9.79 8.50
CA LYS A 103 13.02 11.02 8.36
C LYS A 103 12.84 11.42 6.90
N ALA A 104 13.91 11.40 6.10
CA ALA A 104 13.82 11.70 4.66
C ALA A 104 12.91 10.72 3.90
N ARG A 105 12.90 9.42 4.26
CA ARG A 105 11.98 8.45 3.67
C ARG A 105 10.52 8.69 4.06
N VAL A 106 10.28 9.05 5.32
CA VAL A 106 8.94 9.37 5.84
C VAL A 106 8.42 10.67 5.22
N GLN A 107 9.24 11.71 5.12
CA GLN A 107 8.86 12.99 4.50
C GLN A 107 8.40 12.82 3.06
N LYS A 108 9.04 11.93 2.28
CA LYS A 108 8.59 11.60 0.91
C LYS A 108 7.20 10.95 0.86
N ARG A 109 6.77 10.28 1.93
CA ARG A 109 5.47 9.59 2.04
C ARG A 109 4.43 10.40 2.80
N ARG A 110 4.87 11.42 3.54
CA ARG A 110 4.09 12.30 4.42
C ARG A 110 3.46 11.62 5.65
N TYR A 111 3.02 10.37 5.53
CA TYR A 111 2.24 9.69 6.56
C TYR A 111 2.99 8.54 7.25
N ILE A 112 2.74 8.38 8.56
CA ILE A 112 3.22 7.26 9.37
C ILE A 112 2.07 6.61 10.12
N ALA A 113 2.18 5.31 10.36
CA ALA A 113 1.28 4.57 11.24
C ALA A 113 1.91 4.45 12.62
N VAL A 114 1.16 4.86 13.64
CA VAL A 114 1.59 4.86 15.05
C VAL A 114 0.65 4.03 15.87
N ALA A 115 1.20 3.21 16.77
CA ALA A 115 0.38 2.42 17.67
C ALA A 115 -0.13 3.28 18.82
N THR A 116 -1.43 3.19 19.09
CA THR A 116 -2.07 3.84 20.23
C THR A 116 -2.26 2.87 21.40
N VAL A 117 -2.99 3.27 22.43
CA VAL A 117 -3.42 2.38 23.52
C VAL A 117 -4.53 1.47 23.03
N GLN A 118 -4.48 0.22 23.49
CA GLN A 118 -5.57 -0.72 23.27
C GLN A 118 -6.66 -0.48 24.32
N GLU A 119 -7.89 -0.30 23.88
CA GLU A 119 -9.07 -0.18 24.73
C GLU A 119 -9.94 -1.44 24.68
N LYS A 120 -10.96 -1.49 25.57
CA LYS A 120 -11.81 -2.68 25.73
C LYS A 120 -12.59 -3.06 24.46
N ASN A 121 -12.88 -2.08 23.61
CA ASN A 121 -13.66 -2.28 22.39
C ASN A 121 -12.76 -2.58 21.17
N ASP A 122 -11.45 -2.39 21.31
CA ASP A 122 -10.49 -2.61 20.24
C ASP A 122 -10.37 -4.10 19.96
N LYS A 123 -10.18 -4.42 18.68
CA LYS A 123 -10.02 -5.78 18.19
C LYS A 123 -8.61 -6.00 17.67
N GLY A 124 -8.23 -7.26 17.52
CA GLY A 124 -6.94 -7.61 16.93
C GLY A 124 -5.74 -7.40 17.85
N ALA A 125 -4.55 -7.35 17.25
CA ALA A 125 -3.28 -7.34 17.96
C ALA A 125 -2.81 -5.93 18.35
N LYS A 126 -3.15 -4.92 17.54
CA LYS A 126 -2.78 -3.52 17.77
C LYS A 126 -3.83 -2.58 17.22
N SER A 127 -3.96 -1.44 17.89
CA SER A 127 -4.77 -0.30 17.45
C SER A 127 -3.82 0.76 16.90
N VAL A 128 -4.02 1.17 15.66
CA VAL A 128 -3.12 2.03 14.90
C VAL A 128 -3.85 3.28 14.44
N MET A 129 -3.17 4.42 14.50
CA MET A 129 -3.66 5.66 13.90
C MET A 129 -2.66 6.18 12.87
N ILE A 130 -3.14 6.92 11.89
CA ILE A 130 -2.31 7.53 10.86
C ILE A 130 -1.96 8.94 11.31
N TYR A 131 -0.68 9.29 11.27
CA TYR A 131 -0.18 10.61 11.60
C TYR A 131 0.43 11.27 10.37
N ASP A 132 0.06 12.52 10.13
CA ASP A 132 0.60 13.36 9.07
C ASP A 132 1.80 14.15 9.61
N THR A 133 2.97 13.88 9.04
CA THR A 133 4.23 14.51 9.46
C THR A 133 4.38 15.95 8.99
N GLU A 134 3.58 16.39 8.01
CA GLU A 134 3.55 17.79 7.55
C GLU A 134 2.71 18.65 8.50
N SER A 135 1.45 18.27 8.72
CA SER A 135 0.53 19.01 9.61
C SER A 135 0.78 18.73 11.10
N LYS A 136 1.59 17.70 11.41
CA LYS A 136 1.95 17.26 12.76
C LYS A 136 0.75 16.85 13.61
N GLN A 137 -0.22 16.18 12.99
CA GLN A 137 -1.45 15.75 13.62
C GLN A 137 -1.88 14.37 13.13
N VAL A 138 -2.71 13.68 13.92
CA VAL A 138 -3.38 12.46 13.47
C VAL A 138 -4.39 12.79 12.37
N VAL A 139 -4.42 11.96 11.33
CA VAL A 139 -5.31 12.08 10.18
C VAL A 139 -6.72 11.60 10.57
N GLY A 140 -7.67 12.53 10.55
CA GLY A 140 -9.07 12.23 10.89
C GLY A 140 -9.24 11.80 12.35
N ASN A 141 -10.24 10.96 12.59
CA ASN A 141 -10.55 10.42 13.92
C ASN A 141 -10.74 8.90 13.90
N SER A 142 -9.97 8.17 13.09
CA SER A 142 -10.13 6.73 12.94
C SER A 142 -8.99 5.94 13.56
N VAL A 143 -9.35 4.89 14.28
CA VAL A 143 -8.45 3.84 14.75
C VAL A 143 -8.61 2.62 13.86
N TYR A 144 -7.49 2.04 13.47
CA TYR A 144 -7.40 0.84 12.66
C TYR A 144 -6.89 -0.30 13.54
N ASP A 145 -7.78 -1.25 13.81
CA ASP A 145 -7.48 -2.47 14.54
C ASP A 145 -6.90 -3.50 13.58
N VAL A 146 -5.62 -3.82 13.76
CA VAL A 146 -4.90 -4.73 12.86
C VAL A 146 -4.79 -6.12 13.46
N LYS A 147 -4.98 -7.15 12.62
CA LYS A 147 -4.86 -8.56 13.04
C LYS A 147 -3.48 -8.94 13.51
N THR A 148 -2.47 -8.39 12.86
CA THR A 148 -1.07 -8.65 13.13
C THR A 148 -0.37 -7.32 13.30
N ALA A 149 0.43 -7.21 14.37
CA ALA A 149 1.24 -6.02 14.60
C ALA A 149 2.22 -5.84 13.42
N PRO A 150 2.22 -4.68 12.74
CA PRO A 150 3.20 -4.40 11.71
C PRO A 150 4.61 -4.31 12.31
N LYS A 151 5.62 -4.60 11.51
CA LYS A 151 7.02 -4.41 11.93
C LYS A 151 7.42 -2.94 11.79
N ASP A 152 8.31 -2.47 12.65
CA ASP A 152 8.86 -1.11 12.52
C ASP A 152 9.56 -0.95 11.17
N GLY A 153 9.22 0.11 10.44
CA GLY A 153 9.70 0.39 9.10
C GLY A 153 8.92 -0.31 7.98
N GLU A 154 7.96 -1.17 8.33
CA GLU A 154 7.08 -1.80 7.34
C GLU A 154 6.13 -0.77 6.75
N VAL A 155 6.07 -0.72 5.41
CA VAL A 155 5.14 0.15 4.69
C VAL A 155 3.86 -0.62 4.40
N GLN A 156 2.75 -0.08 4.86
CA GLN A 156 1.43 -0.65 4.66
C GLN A 156 0.44 0.35 4.09
N LYS A 157 -0.59 -0.16 3.40
CA LYS A 157 -1.74 0.66 2.99
C LYS A 157 -2.85 0.59 4.02
N TYR A 158 -3.33 1.77 4.43
CA TYR A 158 -4.55 1.97 5.21
C TYR A 158 -5.45 2.91 4.41
N ASP A 159 -6.60 2.42 3.95
CA ASP A 159 -7.44 3.13 2.97
C ASP A 159 -6.62 3.62 1.75
N SER A 160 -6.60 4.93 1.49
CA SER A 160 -5.83 5.56 0.42
C SER A 160 -4.40 5.94 0.82
N TYR A 161 -4.01 5.74 2.08
CA TYR A 161 -2.73 6.19 2.61
C TYR A 161 -1.69 5.07 2.58
N SER A 162 -0.52 5.37 2.00
CA SER A 162 0.68 4.53 2.13
C SER A 162 1.49 5.06 3.30
N VAL A 163 1.59 4.28 4.38
CA VAL A 163 2.18 4.73 5.65
C VAL A 163 3.29 3.79 6.07
N GLU A 164 4.35 4.34 6.65
CA GLU A 164 5.38 3.54 7.33
C GLU A 164 4.96 3.33 8.79
N TYR A 165 4.94 2.09 9.27
CA TYR A 165 4.71 1.82 10.70
C TYR A 165 5.96 2.16 11.51
N VAL A 166 5.78 2.91 12.59
CA VAL A 166 6.90 3.45 13.39
C VAL A 166 6.90 2.97 14.84
N GLY A 167 6.06 1.99 15.15
CA GLY A 167 6.01 1.40 16.48
C GLY A 167 5.21 2.22 17.49
N SER A 168 5.46 1.90 18.77
CA SER A 168 4.96 2.60 19.97
C SER A 168 6.11 2.93 20.90
#